data_AF-A0A0C3JPU6-F1
#
_entry.id   AF-A0A0C3JPU6-F1
#
_cell.length_a   1.000
_cell.length_b   1.000
_cell.length_c   1.000
_cell.angle_alpha   90.00
_cell.angle_beta   90.00
_cell.angle_gamma   90.00
#
_symmetry.space_group_name_H-M   'P 1'
#
loop_
_entity.id
_entity.type
_entity.pdbx_description
1 polymer ?
#
loop_
_entity_poly.entity_id
_entity_poly.type
_entity_poly.pdbx_seq_one_letter_code
_entity_poly.pdbx_strand_id
1 'polypeptide(L)'
;MLDQPRVVDDSREPFAVTLRDLGQKGTKVIWWYLTIVCGEKEEGTQTDSEDFRPEFVAVDDAIRTLTFQDDKDIAQRALTLVESHHAVGRTM
;
A
#
# COMPACT_ATOMS: atom_id res chain seq x y z
N MET A 1 -19.32 -11.92 -6.71
CA MET A 1 -19.62 -11.72 -5.28
C MET A 1 -19.67 -10.22 -5.04
N LEU A 2 -20.67 -9.70 -4.30
CA LEU A 2 -20.68 -8.28 -3.93
C LEU A 2 -19.68 -8.04 -2.81
N ASP A 3 -18.96 -6.92 -2.86
CA ASP A 3 -18.03 -6.53 -1.80
C ASP A 3 -18.78 -6.33 -0.48
N GLN A 4 -18.18 -6.76 0.63
CA GLN A 4 -18.78 -6.67 1.96
C GLN A 4 -17.80 -6.01 2.92
N PRO A 5 -18.25 -5.03 3.73
CA PRO A 5 -17.39 -4.43 4.72
C PRO A 5 -16.94 -5.49 5.73
N ARG A 6 -15.64 -5.53 6.00
CA ARG A 6 -15.02 -6.40 7.01
C ARG A 6 -14.36 -5.53 8.07
N VAL A 7 -14.52 -5.91 9.34
CA VAL A 7 -13.75 -5.31 10.42
C VAL A 7 -12.36 -5.94 10.41
N VAL A 8 -11.33 -5.10 10.40
CA VAL A 8 -9.94 -5.51 10.53
C VAL A 8 -9.45 -4.96 11.85
N ASP A 9 -9.31 -5.83 12.83
CA ASP A 9 -8.80 -5.46 14.16
C ASP A 9 -7.37 -4.90 14.04
N ASP A 10 -7.03 -3.98 14.92
CA ASP A 10 -5.72 -3.27 14.96
C ASP A 10 -5.34 -2.46 13.70
N SER A 11 -6.25 -2.33 12.72
CA SER A 11 -6.08 -1.38 11.62
C SER A 11 -6.23 0.05 12.15
N ARG A 12 -5.14 0.82 12.09
CA ARG A 12 -5.10 2.24 12.51
C ARG A 12 -5.47 3.17 11.37
N GLU A 13 -5.22 4.46 11.53
CA GLU A 13 -5.46 5.46 10.49
C GLU A 13 -4.54 5.24 9.28
N PRO A 14 -5.04 5.45 8.04
CA PRO A 14 -4.22 5.49 6.85
C PRO A 14 -3.23 6.66 6.93
N PHE A 15 -2.02 6.48 6.39
CA PHE A 15 -1.04 7.59 6.34
C PHE A 15 -1.31 8.53 5.14
N ALA A 16 -2.09 8.07 4.16
CA ALA A 16 -2.51 8.86 3.01
C ALA A 16 -3.84 8.34 2.43
N VAL A 17 -4.57 9.26 1.80
CA VAL A 17 -5.75 8.96 0.98
C VAL A 17 -5.56 9.64 -0.37
N THR A 18 -5.76 8.90 -1.46
CA THR A 18 -5.71 9.45 -2.82
C THR A 18 -7.01 9.21 -3.56
N LEU A 19 -7.29 10.12 -4.51
CA LEU A 19 -8.42 10.04 -5.43
C LEU A 19 -7.86 9.86 -6.83
N ARG A 20 -8.27 8.80 -7.52
CA ARG A 20 -7.89 8.53 -8.92
C ARG A 20 -9.11 8.66 -9.80
N ASP A 21 -9.06 9.62 -10.73
CA ASP A 21 -10.05 9.74 -11.78
C ASP A 21 -9.91 8.59 -12.80
N LEU A 22 -10.99 7.86 -13.04
CA LEU A 22 -11.08 6.79 -14.03
C LEU A 22 -11.98 7.20 -15.22
N GLY A 23 -12.27 8.50 -15.37
CA GLY A 23 -13.13 9.06 -16.39
C GLY A 23 -14.55 8.54 -16.28
N GLN A 24 -15.07 7.93 -17.35
CA GLN A 24 -16.44 7.38 -17.36
C GLN A 24 -16.67 6.24 -16.36
N LYS A 25 -15.59 5.63 -15.84
CA LYS A 25 -15.67 4.58 -14.81
C LYS A 25 -15.80 5.15 -13.39
N GLY A 26 -15.80 6.47 -13.24
CA GLY A 26 -15.95 7.17 -11.96
C GLY A 26 -14.63 7.48 -11.28
N THR A 27 -14.66 7.67 -9.96
CA THR A 27 -13.48 7.99 -9.15
C THR A 27 -13.16 6.82 -8.21
N LYS A 28 -11.92 6.37 -8.22
CA LYS A 28 -11.41 5.41 -7.24
C LYS A 28 -10.86 6.16 -6.05
N VAL A 29 -11.35 5.82 -4.85
CA VAL A 29 -10.78 6.29 -3.58
C VAL A 29 -9.85 5.21 -3.06
N ILE A 30 -8.61 5.58 -2.70
CA ILE A 30 -7.59 4.64 -2.26
C ILE A 30 -7.08 5.09 -0.90
N TRP A 31 -7.14 4.19 0.08
CA TRP A 31 -6.58 4.38 1.42
C TRP A 31 -5.27 3.61 1.52
N TRP A 32 -4.20 4.29 1.96
CA TRP A 32 -2.87 3.73 2.03
C TRP A 32 -2.44 3.51 3.48
N TYR A 33 -1.95 2.30 3.75
CA TYR A 33 -1.49 1.85 5.05
C TYR A 33 -0.04 1.37 4.95
N LEU A 34 0.69 1.45 6.05
CA LEU A 34 2.00 0.84 6.22
C LEU A 34 1.86 -0.35 7.16
N THR A 35 2.54 -1.44 6.84
CA THR A 35 2.55 -2.65 7.67
C THR A 35 3.93 -3.28 7.68
N ILE A 36 4.16 -4.14 8.66
CA ILE A 36 5.30 -5.04 8.72
C ILE A 36 4.75 -6.43 8.45
N VAL A 37 5.30 -7.11 7.45
CA VAL A 37 4.87 -8.47 7.12
C VAL A 37 5.29 -9.39 8.27
N CYS A 38 4.29 -10.05 8.86
CA CYS A 38 4.44 -11.05 9.91
C CYS A 38 3.83 -12.37 9.41
N GLY A 39 4.51 -13.49 9.63
CA GLY A 39 4.01 -14.82 9.25
C GLY A 39 4.27 -15.20 7.78
N GLU A 40 3.48 -16.15 7.29
CA GLU A 40 3.61 -16.73 5.94
C GLU A 40 2.59 -16.12 4.97
N LYS A 41 2.85 -16.27 3.66
CA LYS A 41 1.94 -15.79 2.61
C LYS A 41 0.63 -16.57 2.64
N GLU A 42 -0.50 -15.84 2.67
CA GLU A 42 -1.83 -16.42 2.50
C GLU A 42 -2.27 -16.40 1.03
N GLU A 43 -2.54 -17.58 0.46
CA GLU A 43 -3.02 -17.74 -0.91
C GLU A 43 -4.53 -17.48 -1.02
N GLY A 44 -5.00 -17.11 -2.22
CA GLY A 44 -6.44 -16.89 -2.48
C GLY A 44 -7.00 -15.60 -1.90
N THR A 45 -6.14 -14.66 -1.50
CA THR A 45 -6.50 -13.34 -0.96
C THR A 45 -6.67 -12.25 -2.03
N GLN A 46 -6.30 -12.56 -3.28
CA GLN A 46 -6.33 -11.63 -4.38
C GLN A 46 -7.75 -11.44 -4.95
N THR A 47 -8.06 -10.23 -5.42
CA THR A 47 -9.34 -9.96 -6.09
C THR A 47 -9.42 -10.68 -7.43
N ASP A 48 -10.57 -11.27 -7.78
CA ASP A 48 -10.79 -11.98 -9.06
C ASP A 48 -10.39 -11.18 -10.32
N SER A 49 -10.40 -9.84 -10.25
CA SER A 49 -10.04 -8.95 -11.35
C SER A 49 -8.54 -8.66 -11.47
N GLU A 50 -7.72 -9.19 -10.57
CA GLU A 50 -6.30 -8.92 -10.48
C GLU A 50 -5.51 -10.22 -10.75
N ASP A 51 -4.33 -10.10 -11.37
CA ASP A 51 -3.39 -11.21 -11.59
C ASP A 51 -1.95 -10.72 -11.34
N PHE A 52 -1.58 -10.58 -10.07
CA PHE A 52 -0.34 -9.99 -9.60
C PHE A 52 0.37 -10.98 -8.70
N ARG A 53 1.70 -11.05 -8.85
CA ARG A 53 2.55 -11.83 -7.97
C ARG A 53 3.17 -10.91 -6.91
N PRO A 54 2.95 -11.16 -5.60
CA PRO A 54 3.64 -10.41 -4.56
C PRO A 54 5.11 -10.85 -4.50
N GLU A 55 6.02 -9.87 -4.48
CA GLU A 55 7.46 -10.09 -4.38
C GLU A 55 8.10 -9.04 -3.46
N PHE A 56 9.12 -9.46 -2.70
CA PHE A 56 10.00 -8.53 -2.01
C PHE A 56 11.14 -8.14 -2.93
N VAL A 57 11.28 -6.83 -3.15
CA VAL A 57 12.34 -6.24 -3.99
C VAL A 57 12.99 -5.08 -3.25
N ALA A 58 14.12 -4.59 -3.76
CA ALA A 58 14.76 -3.38 -3.23
C ALA A 58 13.79 -2.18 -3.36
N VAL A 59 13.82 -1.26 -2.39
CA VAL A 59 12.84 -0.17 -2.32
C VAL A 59 12.86 0.74 -3.57
N ASP A 60 14.05 1.05 -4.09
CA ASP A 60 14.18 1.86 -5.29
C ASP A 60 13.59 1.15 -6.53
N ASP A 61 13.76 -0.18 -6.60
CA ASP A 61 13.18 -0.99 -7.66
C ASP A 61 11.66 -1.08 -7.54
N ALA A 62 11.13 -1.20 -6.31
CA ALA A 62 9.69 -1.19 -6.05
C ALA A 62 9.06 0.11 -6.57
N ILE A 63 9.61 1.27 -6.16
CA ILE A 63 9.11 2.59 -6.58
C ILE A 63 9.21 2.74 -8.11
N ARG A 64 10.33 2.33 -8.71
CA ARG A 64 10.51 2.42 -10.16
C ARG A 64 9.51 1.56 -10.96
N THR A 65 9.13 0.41 -10.42
CA THR A 65 8.24 -0.57 -11.07
C THR A 65 6.78 -0.09 -11.13
N LEU A 66 6.34 0.74 -10.18
CA LEU A 66 4.98 1.27 -10.17
C LEU A 66 4.67 2.02 -11.48
N THR A 67 3.46 1.83 -12.01
CA THR A 67 3.08 2.41 -13.31
C THR A 67 2.68 3.88 -13.19
N PHE A 68 1.88 4.21 -12.18
CA PHE A 68 1.31 5.55 -12.01
C PHE A 68 2.23 6.44 -11.16
N GLN A 69 2.44 7.69 -11.58
CA GLN A 69 3.29 8.62 -10.85
C GLN A 69 2.77 8.88 -9.43
N ASP A 70 1.44 9.03 -9.26
CA ASP A 70 0.83 9.21 -7.94
C ASP A 70 1.15 8.04 -6.99
N ASP A 71 1.21 6.80 -7.49
CA ASP A 71 1.57 5.64 -6.67
C ASP A 71 3.06 5.70 -6.27
N LYS A 72 3.94 6.18 -7.16
CA LYS A 72 5.36 6.41 -6.85
C LYS A 72 5.53 7.45 -5.77
N ASP A 73 4.80 8.55 -5.87
CA ASP A 73 4.89 9.66 -4.93
C ASP A 73 4.41 9.23 -3.53
N ILE A 74 3.34 8.42 -3.46
CA ILE A 74 2.88 7.82 -2.21
C ILE A 74 3.90 6.83 -1.64
N ALA A 75 4.50 5.97 -2.48
CA ALA A 75 5.54 5.04 -2.04
C ALA A 75 6.80 5.75 -1.52
N GLN A 76 7.22 6.85 -2.17
CA GLN A 76 8.33 7.68 -1.71
C GLN A 76 8.02 8.36 -0.37
N ARG A 77 6.78 8.83 -0.18
CA ARG A 77 6.32 9.38 1.10
C ARG A 77 6.32 8.33 2.20
N ALA A 78 5.87 7.12 1.90
CA ALA A 78 5.94 5.98 2.80
C ALA A 78 7.38 5.69 3.24
N LEU A 79 8.33 5.64 2.31
CA LEU A 79 9.75 5.47 2.62
C LEU A 79 10.27 6.58 3.54
N THR A 80 9.97 7.83 3.21
CA THR A 80 10.39 8.99 4.02
C THR A 80 9.87 8.90 5.45
N LEU A 81 8.60 8.49 5.63
CA LEU A 81 8.01 8.28 6.96
C LEU A 81 8.77 7.20 7.72
N VAL A 82 8.97 6.03 7.11
CA VAL A 82 9.69 4.91 7.72
C VAL A 82 11.10 5.34 8.15
N GLU A 83 11.87 5.97 7.26
CA GLU A 83 13.23 6.44 7.57
C GLU A 83 13.26 7.48 8.69
N SER A 84 12.34 8.45 8.68
CA SER A 84 12.27 9.48 9.71
C SER A 84 11.97 8.93 11.10
N HIS A 85 11.19 7.84 11.20
CA HIS A 85 10.86 7.20 12.47
C HIS A 85 11.90 6.14 12.91
N HIS A 86 12.61 5.50 11.98
CA HIS A 86 13.73 4.61 12.31
C HIS A 86 14.98 5.36 12.78
N ALA A 87 15.22 6.58 12.31
CA ALA A 87 16.32 7.42 12.79
C ALA A 87 16.17 7.79 14.28
N VAL A 88 14.94 7.95 14.77
CA VAL A 88 14.64 8.24 16.18
C VAL A 88 14.83 7.00 17.07
N GLY A 89 14.56 5.80 16.55
CA GLY A 89 14.67 4.54 17.29
C GLY A 89 16.09 3.98 17.51
N ARG A 90 17.14 4.60 16.95
CA ARG A 90 18.55 4.24 17.22
C ARG A 90 19.25 5.13 18.25
N THR A 91 18.55 6.11 18.83
CA THR A 91 19.10 7.03 19.84
C THR A 91 18.52 6.79 21.24
N MET A 92 18.21 5.54 21.58
CA MET A 92 17.98 5.11 22.98
C MET A 92 18.84 3.90 23.30
#